data_AF-A0A8T5RQP8-F1
#
_entry.id   AF-A0A8T5RQP8-F1
#
_cell.length_a   1.000
_cell.length_b   1.000
_cell.length_c   1.000
_cell.angle_alpha   90.00
_cell.angle_beta   90.00
_cell.angle_gamma   90.00
#
_symmetry.space_group_name_H-M   'P 1'
#
loop_
_entity.id
_entity.type
_entity.pdbx_description
1 polymer ?
#
loop_
_entity_poly.entity_id
_entity_poly.type
_entity_poly.pdbx_seq_one_letter_code
_entity_poly.pdbx_strand_id
1 'polypeptide(L)'
;SDTLAPLLNGSFGNVEWTGIFPNITVGLYYIGWIIDVNDEVDEGNENNNKAYISTQLRVGSPAGSSGIPGYDPFVIIGLISVVSIIYVVTKLKRK
;
A
#
# COMPACT_ATOMS: atom_id res chain seq x y z
N SER A 1 -23.84 8.90 -0.15
CA SER A 1 -24.67 8.34 -1.22
C SER A 1 -23.82 8.38 -2.47
N ASP A 2 -23.34 7.24 -2.95
CA ASP A 2 -22.47 7.16 -4.14
C ASP A 2 -23.26 7.19 -5.47
N THR A 3 -24.58 7.39 -5.38
CA THR A 3 -25.48 7.48 -6.52
C THR A 3 -25.48 8.91 -7.06
N LEU A 4 -25.20 9.05 -8.35
CA LEU A 4 -25.46 10.27 -9.11
C LEU A 4 -26.80 10.14 -9.83
N ALA A 5 -27.46 11.28 -10.10
CA ALA A 5 -28.57 11.32 -11.03
C ALA A 5 -28.07 11.13 -12.47
N PRO A 6 -28.91 10.63 -13.41
CA PRO A 6 -28.55 10.55 -14.81
C PRO A 6 -28.04 11.88 -15.36
N LEU A 7 -26.98 11.82 -16.16
CA LEU A 7 -26.36 12.99 -16.76
C LEU A 7 -26.97 13.29 -18.13
N LEU A 8 -27.06 14.57 -18.48
CA LEU A 8 -27.43 14.97 -19.84
C LEU A 8 -26.31 14.62 -20.82
N ASN A 9 -26.67 14.33 -22.08
CA ASN A 9 -25.71 14.03 -23.12
C ASN A 9 -24.63 15.12 -23.26
N GLY A 10 -23.36 14.73 -23.27
CA GLY A 10 -22.22 15.65 -23.35
C GLY A 10 -21.89 16.40 -22.05
N SER A 11 -22.60 16.13 -20.95
CA SER A 11 -22.30 16.68 -19.63
C SER A 11 -21.40 15.75 -18.82
N PHE A 12 -20.77 16.28 -17.77
CA PHE A 12 -19.98 15.50 -16.82
C PHE A 12 -20.38 15.83 -15.38
N GLY A 13 -20.20 14.87 -14.48
CA GLY A 13 -20.31 15.03 -13.04
C GLY A 13 -18.98 14.69 -12.37
N ASN A 14 -18.68 15.33 -11.25
CA ASN A 14 -17.52 14.96 -10.41
C ASN A 14 -17.99 14.02 -9.30
N VAL A 15 -17.27 12.92 -9.10
CA VAL A 15 -17.46 11.99 -7.99
C VAL A 15 -16.16 11.88 -7.22
N GLU A 16 -16.26 11.97 -5.90
CA GLU A 16 -15.13 11.76 -4.99
C GLU A 16 -15.47 10.64 -4.02
N TRP A 17 -14.56 9.68 -3.88
CA TRP A 17 -14.65 8.63 -2.88
C TRP A 17 -13.48 8.75 -1.91
N THR A 18 -13.77 8.60 -0.61
CA THR A 18 -12.75 8.49 0.43
C THR A 18 -13.05 7.28 1.31
N GLY A 19 -12.01 6.52 1.62
CA GLY A 19 -12.16 5.34 2.45
C GLY A 19 -10.84 4.64 2.69
N ILE A 20 -10.90 3.61 3.54
CA ILE A 20 -9.77 2.73 3.80
C ILE A 20 -9.81 1.63 2.75
N PHE A 21 -8.70 1.42 2.04
CA PHE A 21 -8.58 0.27 1.15
C PHE A 21 -8.72 -1.04 1.96
N PRO A 22 -9.41 -2.06 1.41
CA PRO A 22 -9.44 -3.37 2.04
C PRO A 22 -8.01 -3.91 2.19
N ASN A 23 -7.82 -4.86 3.11
CA ASN A 23 -6.51 -5.50 3.25
C ASN A 23 -6.17 -6.26 1.96
N ILE A 24 -5.23 -5.71 1.20
CA ILE A 24 -4.75 -6.25 -0.07
C ILE A 24 -3.27 -6.58 0.04
N THR A 25 -2.84 -7.59 -0.72
CA THR A 25 -1.44 -8.01 -0.72
C THR A 25 -0.52 -6.92 -1.29
N VAL A 26 0.74 -6.94 -0.89
CA VAL A 26 1.80 -6.11 -1.48
C VAL A 26 1.86 -6.33 -2.98
N GLY A 27 1.94 -5.26 -3.76
CA GLY A 27 1.91 -5.37 -5.22
C GLY A 27 1.74 -4.04 -5.94
N LEU A 28 1.60 -4.14 -7.26
CA LEU A 28 1.27 -3.03 -8.16
C LEU A 28 -0.18 -3.16 -8.59
N TYR A 29 -0.95 -2.11 -8.39
CA TYR A 29 -2.39 -2.08 -8.69
C TYR A 29 -2.72 -0.92 -9.60
N TYR A 30 -3.70 -1.12 -10.48
CA TYR A 30 -4.38 -0.04 -11.17
C TYR A 30 -5.57 0.41 -10.33
N ILE A 31 -5.84 1.71 -10.35
CA ILE A 31 -7.07 2.28 -9.77
C ILE A 31 -8.01 2.56 -10.94
N GLY A 32 -9.24 2.08 -10.84
CA GLY A 32 -10.26 2.32 -11.86
C GLY A 32 -11.65 2.37 -11.28
N TRP A 33 -12.60 2.69 -12.15
CA TRP A 33 -14.02 2.81 -11.83
C TRP A 33 -14.86 2.14 -12.91
N ILE A 34 -16.02 1.69 -12.47
CA ILE A 34 -17.09 1.13 -13.32
C ILE A 34 -18.34 1.89 -12.92
N ILE A 35 -19.02 2.49 -13.90
CA ILE A 35 -20.31 3.15 -13.70
C ILE A 35 -21.43 2.29 -14.27
N ASP A 36 -22.65 2.56 -13.83
CA ASP A 36 -23.88 1.87 -14.21
C ASP A 36 -23.75 0.33 -14.32
N VAL A 37 -23.27 -0.30 -13.23
CA VAL A 37 -22.98 -1.75 -13.23
C VAL A 37 -24.23 -2.62 -13.43
N ASN A 38 -25.42 -2.07 -13.20
CA ASN A 38 -26.69 -2.75 -13.31
C ASN A 38 -27.43 -2.48 -14.62
N ASP A 39 -26.88 -1.65 -15.53
CA ASP A 39 -27.52 -1.30 -16.81
C ASP A 39 -28.89 -0.61 -16.59
N GLU A 40 -28.92 0.39 -15.70
CA GLU A 40 -30.14 1.09 -15.27
C GLU A 40 -30.43 2.36 -16.10
N VAL A 41 -29.43 2.89 -16.83
CA VAL A 41 -29.56 4.12 -17.62
C VAL A 41 -29.08 3.87 -19.05
N ASP A 42 -29.98 4.00 -20.04
CA ASP A 42 -29.60 3.94 -21.46
C ASP A 42 -28.71 5.13 -21.84
N GLU A 43 -27.45 4.86 -22.21
CA GLU A 43 -26.46 5.84 -22.62
C GLU A 43 -26.17 5.77 -24.13
N GLY A 44 -25.43 6.77 -24.64
CA GLY A 44 -25.05 6.80 -26.06
C GLY A 44 -24.03 5.72 -26.44
N ASN A 45 -23.34 5.12 -25.47
CA ASN A 45 -22.34 4.08 -25.70
C ASN A 45 -22.06 3.24 -24.44
N GLU A 46 -22.74 2.11 -24.29
CA GLU A 46 -22.56 1.18 -23.14
C GLU A 46 -21.16 0.56 -22.99
N ASN A 47 -20.30 0.69 -24.01
CA ASN A 47 -18.98 0.08 -23.99
C ASN A 47 -17.91 0.94 -23.30
N ASN A 48 -18.23 2.17 -22.87
CA ASN A 48 -17.27 3.09 -22.27
C ASN A 48 -17.45 3.32 -20.75
N ASN A 49 -18.26 2.49 -20.08
CA ASN A 49 -18.60 2.62 -18.65
C ASN A 49 -17.51 2.13 -17.69
N LYS A 50 -16.28 1.98 -18.19
CA LYS A 50 -15.12 1.45 -17.46
C LYS A 50 -13.88 2.23 -17.82
N ALA A 51 -13.16 2.70 -16.81
CA ALA A 51 -11.89 3.39 -17.01
C ALA A 51 -10.95 3.17 -15.83
N TYR A 52 -9.65 3.46 -16.04
CA TYR A 52 -8.61 3.30 -15.03
C TYR A 52 -7.49 4.31 -15.22
N ILE A 53 -6.77 4.61 -14.14
CA ILE A 53 -5.55 5.41 -14.13
C ILE A 53 -4.42 4.54 -14.68
N SER A 54 -3.73 5.01 -15.72
CA SER A 54 -2.67 4.25 -16.41
C SER A 54 -1.38 4.10 -15.60
N THR A 55 -1.20 4.89 -14.54
CA THR A 55 -0.10 4.77 -13.59
C THR A 55 -0.47 3.79 -12.47
N GLN A 56 0.48 2.92 -12.11
CA GLN A 56 0.27 1.95 -11.05
C GLN A 56 0.49 2.55 -9.66
N LEU A 57 -0.40 2.21 -8.74
CA LEU A 57 -0.22 2.39 -7.30
C LEU A 57 0.62 1.24 -6.75
N ARG A 58 1.68 1.56 -6.02
CA ARG A 58 2.48 0.56 -5.28
C ARG A 58 1.97 0.43 -3.85
N VAL A 59 1.45 -0.74 -3.52
CA VAL A 59 1.15 -1.15 -2.15
C VAL A 59 2.40 -1.83 -1.59
N GLY A 60 3.06 -1.18 -0.63
CA GLY A 60 4.22 -1.73 0.06
C GLY A 60 3.83 -2.43 1.35
N SER A 61 4.72 -3.29 1.86
CA SER A 61 4.64 -3.66 3.27
C SER A 61 4.72 -2.37 4.11
N PRO A 62 4.00 -2.29 5.25
CA PRO A 62 4.30 -1.29 6.25
C PRO A 62 5.81 -1.31 6.48
N ALA A 63 6.45 -0.13 6.51
CA ALA A 63 7.89 -0.03 6.64
C ALA A 63 8.35 -0.99 7.74
N GLY A 64 9.03 -2.07 7.34
CA GLY A 64 9.52 -3.05 8.27
C GLY A 64 10.45 -2.32 9.21
N SER A 65 10.12 -2.30 10.50
CA SER A 65 11.14 -2.18 11.52
C SER A 65 12.11 -3.32 11.26
N SER A 66 13.19 -3.05 10.52
CA SER A 66 14.28 -4.00 10.31
C SER A 66 15.06 -4.27 11.62
N GLY A 67 14.65 -3.64 12.73
CA GLY A 67 15.04 -4.02 14.09
C GLY A 67 13.96 -4.88 14.72
N ILE A 68 14.38 -5.83 15.54
CA ILE A 68 13.41 -6.60 16.31
C ILE A 68 12.72 -5.64 17.32
N PRO A 69 11.39 -5.77 17.53
CA PRO A 69 10.59 -4.68 18.10
C PRO A 69 11.07 -4.25 19.48
N GLY A 70 11.24 -2.93 19.65
CA GLY A 70 11.67 -2.32 20.91
C GLY A 70 13.16 -2.00 21.00
N TYR A 71 13.94 -2.25 19.94
CA TYR A 71 15.37 -1.94 19.96
C TYR A 71 15.94 -1.53 18.61
N ASP A 72 16.87 -0.58 18.69
CA ASP A 72 17.60 -0.02 17.56
C ASP A 72 18.65 -1.03 17.04
N PRO A 73 18.80 -1.22 15.71
CA PRO A 73 19.78 -2.13 15.13
C PRO A 73 21.23 -1.93 15.59
N PHE A 74 21.64 -0.68 15.87
CA PHE A 74 22.99 -0.39 16.37
C PHE A 74 23.20 -0.88 17.81
N VAL A 75 22.14 -0.95 18.62
CA VAL A 75 22.21 -1.51 19.98
C VAL A 75 22.51 -3.01 19.92
N ILE A 76 21.90 -3.77 19.00
CA ILE A 76 22.18 -5.20 18.84
C ILE A 76 23.62 -5.43 18.39
N ILE A 77 24.08 -4.68 17.38
CA ILE A 77 25.45 -4.76 16.86
C ILE A 77 26.45 -4.41 17.98
N GLY A 78 26.14 -3.39 18.78
CA GLY A 78 26.90 -3.02 19.96
C GLY A 78 27.02 -4.17 20.96
N LEU A 79 25.93 -4.83 21.34
CA LEU A 79 25.95 -5.96 22.27
C LEU A 79 26.80 -7.13 21.77
N ILE A 80 26.68 -7.51 20.49
CA ILE A 80 27.48 -8.58 19.88
C ILE A 80 28.98 -8.24 19.91
N SER A 81 29.32 -6.97 19.64
CA SER A 81 30.71 -6.51 19.65
C SER A 81 31.34 -6.60 21.06
N VAL A 82 30.60 -6.20 22.10
CA VAL A 82 31.07 -6.26 23.49
C VAL A 82 31.29 -7.70 23.95
N VAL A 83 30.35 -8.60 23.67
CA VAL A 83 30.49 -10.03 23.98
C VAL A 83 31.71 -10.63 23.29
N SER A 84 31.94 -10.28 22.02
CA SER A 84 33.10 -10.74 21.25
C SER A 84 34.43 -10.27 21.86
N ILE A 85 34.49 -9.00 22.30
CA ILE A 85 35.68 -8.45 22.97
C ILE A 85 35.94 -9.17 24.30
N ILE A 86 34.92 -9.35 25.13
CA ILE A 86 35.05 -10.06 26.42
C ILE A 86 35.55 -11.49 26.18
N TYR A 87 35.00 -12.19 25.18
CA TYR A 87 35.46 -13.53 24.80
C TYR A 87 36.94 -13.54 24.39
N VAL A 88 37.37 -12.59 23.56
CA VAL A 88 38.78 -12.49 23.14
C VAL A 88 39.69 -12.23 24.33
N VAL A 89 39.35 -11.26 25.19
CA VAL A 89 40.16 -10.90 26.36
C VAL A 89 40.26 -12.07 27.35
N THR A 90 39.15 -12.76 27.61
CA THR A 90 39.15 -13.93 28.52
C THR A 90 39.93 -15.10 27.95
N LYS A 91 39.89 -15.32 26.62
CA LYS A 91 40.72 -16.32 25.94
C LYS A 91 42.21 -15.96 25.98
N LEU A 92 42.56 -14.69 25.85
CA LEU A 92 43.94 -14.21 25.92
C LEU A 92 44.53 -14.34 27.33
N LYS A 93 43.73 -14.09 28.38
CA LYS A 93 44.16 -14.28 29.78
C LYS A 93 44.29 -15.74 30.21
N ARG A 94 43.74 -16.67 29.43
CA ARG A 94 43.80 -18.11 29.65
C ARG A 94 45.03 -18.77 28.98
N LYS A 95 45.87 -18.00 28.29
CA LYS A 95 47.20 -18.41 27.84
C LYS A 95 48.24 -17.86 28.80
#